data_AF-G3INR8-F1
#
_entry.id   AF-G3INR8-F1
#
_cell.length_a   1.000
_cell.length_b   1.000
_cell.length_c   1.000
_cell.angle_alpha   90.00
_cell.angle_beta   90.00
_cell.angle_gamma   90.00
#
_symmetry.space_group_name_H-M   'P 1'
#
loop_
_entity.id
_entity.type
_entity.pdbx_description
1 polymer ?
#
loop_
_entity_poly.entity_id
_entity_poly.type
_entity_poly.pdbx_seq_one_letter_code
_entity_poly.pdbx_strand_id
1 'polypeptide(L)'
;MYSFQRPDSDISLEIQAPRKDEVTKNLSLQVAFSGATACMAHVNGIHLHVANAGDCRAILGVQEDNGVWSCLPLTRDHNAWNEAELSRLKREHPESEDRTLIIDDRLLGVLIPCRAFGDVQLKWSKELQRSVLERGFDTEALNIYQFTPPHYYPPPYLTAKPEVTYHKLGPQDKFLVLVSDGLGDMLGNVDVVRLVVGHLSKVGCHKLDLDQRPANLGLMQSLPLQRKASGLRAAAQNAATI
;
A
#
# COMPACT_ATOMS: atom_id res chain seq x y z
N MET A 1 -17.85 1.73 -5.93
CA MET A 1 -16.94 2.07 -7.04
C MET A 1 -15.83 3.07 -6.64
N TYR A 2 -15.97 3.85 -5.56
CA TYR A 2 -14.99 4.89 -5.15
C TYR A 2 -14.26 4.60 -3.82
N SER A 3 -14.11 3.34 -3.41
CA SER A 3 -13.71 2.98 -2.04
C SER A 3 -12.38 3.58 -1.59
N PHE A 4 -11.39 3.71 -2.49
CA PHE A 4 -10.09 4.31 -2.17
C PHE A 4 -9.93 5.75 -2.67
N GLN A 5 -10.47 6.06 -3.85
CA GLN A 5 -10.34 7.39 -4.42
C GLN A 5 -11.03 8.47 -3.59
N ARG A 6 -12.15 8.15 -2.91
CA ARG A 6 -12.85 9.11 -2.07
C ARG A 6 -12.03 9.49 -0.83
N PRO A 7 -11.55 8.55 0.01
CA PRO A 7 -10.66 8.91 1.11
C PRO A 7 -9.39 9.66 0.67
N ASP A 8 -8.81 9.30 -0.48
CA ASP A 8 -7.64 10.02 -1.03
C ASP A 8 -7.97 11.47 -1.44
N SER A 9 -9.15 11.66 -2.05
CA SER A 9 -9.66 13.00 -2.35
C SER A 9 -9.97 13.79 -1.08
N ASP A 10 -10.50 13.12 -0.04
CA ASP A 10 -10.78 13.75 1.25
C ASP A 10 -9.49 14.25 1.90
N ILE A 11 -8.40 13.47 1.89
CA ILE A 11 -7.06 13.93 2.33
C ILE A 11 -6.64 15.20 1.58
N SER A 12 -6.81 15.20 0.26
CA SER A 12 -6.46 16.35 -0.59
C SER A 12 -7.32 17.58 -0.31
N LEU A 13 -8.60 17.42 0.03
CA LEU A 13 -9.52 18.52 0.31
C LEU A 13 -9.33 19.05 1.73
N GLU A 14 -9.00 18.16 2.67
CA GLU A 14 -8.87 18.45 4.09
C GLU A 14 -7.83 19.53 4.37
N ILE A 15 -6.72 19.48 3.65
CA ILE A 15 -5.61 20.43 3.72
C ILE A 15 -5.90 21.77 3.02
N GLN A 16 -6.79 21.78 2.03
CA GLN A 16 -7.20 23.02 1.37
C GLN A 16 -8.17 23.83 2.23
N ALA A 17 -8.85 23.19 3.18
CA ALA A 17 -9.78 23.86 4.08
C ALA A 17 -9.03 24.78 5.07
N PRO A 18 -9.53 26.01 5.31
CA PRO A 18 -8.91 26.91 6.27
C PRO A 18 -9.08 26.35 7.70
N ARG A 19 -7.96 26.07 8.37
CA ARG A 19 -7.94 25.62 9.78
C ARG A 19 -7.31 26.71 10.66
N LYS A 20 -7.92 26.93 11.82
CA LYS A 20 -7.44 27.89 12.83
C LYS A 20 -6.42 27.28 13.81
N ASP A 21 -6.43 25.96 13.94
CA ASP A 21 -5.55 25.23 14.84
C ASP A 21 -4.27 24.80 14.11
N GLU A 22 -3.12 25.31 14.55
CA GLU A 22 -1.80 25.07 13.92
C GLU A 22 -1.39 23.59 13.98
N VAL A 23 -1.72 22.88 15.07
CA VAL A 23 -1.38 21.45 15.20
C VAL A 23 -2.11 20.64 14.14
N THR A 24 -3.42 20.84 14.03
CA THR A 24 -4.26 20.14 13.06
C THR A 24 -3.91 20.52 11.62
N LYS A 25 -3.56 21.78 11.39
CA LYS A 25 -3.06 22.28 10.11
C LYS A 25 -1.79 21.54 9.70
N ASN A 26 -0.76 21.50 10.56
CA ASN A 26 0.49 20.80 10.27
C ASN A 26 0.31 19.29 10.11
N LEU A 27 -0.55 18.66 10.92
CA LEU A 27 -0.87 17.23 10.79
C LEU A 27 -1.54 16.93 9.44
N SER A 28 -2.50 17.75 9.00
CA SER A 28 -3.16 17.57 7.70
C SER A 28 -2.17 17.69 6.53
N LEU A 29 -1.15 18.56 6.68
CA LEU A 29 -0.05 18.67 5.72
C LEU A 29 0.82 17.42 5.70
N GLN A 30 1.21 16.89 6.87
CA GLN A 30 1.97 15.63 6.94
C GLN A 30 1.19 14.46 6.34
N VAL A 31 -0.11 14.35 6.63
CA VAL A 31 -0.95 13.27 6.08
C VAL A 31 -1.04 13.37 4.57
N ALA A 32 -1.21 14.57 4.01
CA ALA A 32 -1.31 14.75 2.56
C ALA A 32 0.01 14.48 1.83
N PHE A 33 1.14 14.91 2.41
CA PHE A 33 2.47 14.74 1.82
C PHE A 33 3.10 13.38 2.10
N SER A 34 2.59 12.62 3.07
CA SER A 34 2.98 11.22 3.27
C SER A 34 2.26 10.30 2.29
N GLY A 35 2.91 9.18 1.97
CA GLY A 35 2.40 8.15 1.08
C GLY A 35 2.04 6.87 1.81
N ALA A 36 1.00 6.18 1.37
CA ALA A 36 0.69 4.83 1.85
C ALA A 36 0.14 3.93 0.74
N THR A 37 0.67 2.72 0.64
CA THR A 37 0.07 1.65 -0.16
C THR A 37 -1.06 0.99 0.60
N ALA A 38 -1.99 0.34 -0.11
CA ALA A 38 -3.11 -0.35 0.51
C ALA A 38 -3.46 -1.62 -0.25
N CYS A 39 -3.45 -2.75 0.45
CA CYS A 39 -3.98 -4.03 -0.01
C CYS A 39 -5.06 -4.49 0.98
N MET A 40 -6.29 -4.58 0.50
CA MET A 40 -7.47 -4.84 1.32
C MET A 40 -8.24 -6.04 0.76
N ALA A 41 -8.56 -6.99 1.64
CA ALA A 41 -9.43 -8.10 1.33
C ALA A 41 -10.80 -7.91 1.98
N HIS A 42 -11.86 -8.02 1.19
CA HIS A 42 -13.25 -8.03 1.64
C HIS A 42 -13.85 -9.41 1.37
N VAL A 43 -14.25 -10.09 2.44
CA VAL A 43 -14.82 -11.45 2.41
C VAL A 43 -16.28 -11.40 2.80
N ASN A 44 -17.17 -11.83 1.90
CA ASN A 44 -18.59 -11.98 2.17
C ASN A 44 -19.04 -13.40 1.81
N GLY A 45 -19.17 -14.26 2.82
CA GLY A 45 -19.41 -15.69 2.62
C GLY A 45 -18.28 -16.32 1.79
N ILE A 46 -18.61 -16.82 0.61
CA ILE A 46 -17.64 -17.41 -0.34
C ILE A 46 -17.09 -16.39 -1.35
N HIS A 47 -17.49 -15.12 -1.27
CA HIS A 47 -17.08 -14.10 -2.22
C HIS A 47 -15.92 -13.29 -1.65
N LEU A 48 -14.73 -13.48 -2.21
CA LEU A 48 -13.52 -12.72 -1.87
C LEU A 48 -13.28 -11.64 -2.93
N HIS A 49 -13.15 -10.39 -2.48
CA HIS A 49 -12.69 -9.28 -3.30
C HIS A 49 -11.39 -8.75 -2.71
N VAL A 50 -10.38 -8.56 -3.54
CA VAL A 50 -9.11 -7.96 -3.13
C VAL A 50 -8.89 -6.67 -3.91
N ALA A 51 -8.74 -5.56 -3.20
CA ALA A 51 -8.44 -4.25 -3.76
C ALA A 51 -7.00 -3.86 -3.41
N ASN A 52 -6.16 -3.61 -4.42
CA ASN A 52 -4.75 -3.24 -4.24
C ASN A 52 -4.43 -1.90 -4.91
N ALA A 53 -3.74 -1.02 -4.18
CA ALA A 53 -3.12 0.20 -4.67
C ALA A 53 -1.70 0.30 -4.09
N GLY A 54 -0.71 -0.01 -4.93
CA GLY A 54 0.71 -0.10 -4.56
C GLY A 54 1.30 -1.49 -4.81
N ASP A 55 2.39 -1.78 -4.13
CA ASP A 55 3.25 -2.97 -4.25
C ASP A 55 3.08 -3.99 -3.12
N CYS A 56 2.05 -3.80 -2.28
CA CYS A 56 1.59 -4.87 -1.40
C CYS A 56 1.01 -6.05 -2.19
N ARG A 57 1.06 -7.25 -1.60
CA ARG A 57 0.59 -8.49 -2.23
C ARG A 57 -0.50 -9.17 -1.42
N ALA A 58 -1.46 -9.75 -2.11
CA ALA A 58 -2.38 -10.75 -1.56
C ALA A 58 -2.16 -12.09 -2.25
N ILE A 59 -1.92 -13.13 -1.45
CA ILE A 59 -1.57 -14.47 -1.94
C ILE A 59 -2.51 -15.47 -1.27
N LEU A 60 -3.22 -16.26 -2.08
CA LEU A 60 -4.08 -17.34 -1.60
C LEU A 60 -3.28 -18.64 -1.56
N GLY A 61 -3.27 -19.29 -0.40
CA GLY A 61 -2.73 -20.64 -0.21
C GLY A 61 -3.79 -21.67 -0.52
N VAL A 62 -3.56 -22.45 -1.58
CA VAL A 62 -4.49 -23.47 -2.07
C VAL A 62 -3.86 -24.83 -1.86
N GLN A 63 -4.62 -25.77 -1.32
CA GLN A 63 -4.20 -27.16 -1.18
C GLN A 63 -5.05 -28.00 -2.14
N GLU A 64 -4.41 -28.63 -3.10
CA GLU A 64 -5.05 -29.52 -4.07
C GLU A 64 -5.46 -30.86 -3.44
N ASP A 65 -6.31 -31.63 -4.12
CA ASP A 65 -6.81 -32.94 -3.64
C ASP A 65 -5.69 -33.97 -3.38
N ASN A 66 -4.57 -33.85 -4.11
CA ASN A 66 -3.39 -34.69 -3.92
C ASN A 66 -2.52 -34.27 -2.71
N GLY A 67 -2.95 -33.26 -1.95
CA GLY A 67 -2.24 -32.70 -0.80
C GLY A 67 -1.13 -31.71 -1.14
N VAL A 68 -0.87 -31.46 -2.43
CA VAL A 68 0.14 -30.50 -2.89
C VAL A 68 -0.37 -29.07 -2.69
N TRP A 69 0.53 -28.20 -2.23
CA TRP A 69 0.23 -26.79 -2.02
C TRP A 69 0.61 -25.96 -3.24
N SER A 70 -0.32 -25.11 -3.69
CA SER A 70 -0.12 -24.11 -4.72
C SER A 70 -0.33 -22.70 -4.14
N CYS A 71 0.24 -21.69 -4.80
CA CYS A 71 0.05 -20.29 -4.44
C CYS A 71 -0.64 -19.56 -5.58
N LEU A 72 -1.76 -18.90 -5.28
CA LEU A 72 -2.50 -18.10 -6.24
C LEU A 72 -2.37 -16.61 -5.88
N PRO A 73 -1.57 -15.82 -6.63
CA PRO A 73 -1.50 -14.38 -6.42
C PRO A 73 -2.84 -13.73 -6.84
N LEU A 74 -3.43 -12.95 -5.94
CA LEU A 74 -4.69 -12.23 -6.18
C LEU A 74 -4.46 -10.77 -6.57
N THR A 75 -3.22 -10.27 -6.49
CA THR A 75 -2.84 -8.90 -6.84
C THR A 75 -1.61 -8.91 -7.72
N ARG A 76 -1.42 -7.81 -8.47
CA ARG A 76 -0.16 -7.49 -9.14
C ARG A 76 0.43 -6.26 -8.48
N ASP A 77 1.74 -6.23 -8.35
CA ASP A 77 2.46 -5.10 -7.77
C ASP A 77 2.34 -3.91 -8.73
N HIS A 78 1.97 -2.74 -8.23
CA HIS A 78 1.89 -1.53 -9.03
C HIS A 78 3.22 -0.77 -8.95
N ASN A 79 4.22 -1.21 -9.70
CA ASN A 79 5.56 -0.62 -9.75
C ASN A 79 6.12 -0.67 -11.19
N ALA A 80 7.37 -0.23 -11.37
CA ALA A 80 8.03 -0.16 -12.68
C ALA A 80 8.18 -1.51 -13.40
N TRP A 81 8.17 -2.64 -12.68
CA TRP A 81 8.31 -3.98 -13.28
C TRP A 81 6.98 -4.54 -13.81
N ASN A 82 5.86 -3.86 -13.57
CA ASN A 82 4.55 -4.27 -14.08
C ASN A 82 4.26 -3.59 -15.42
N GLU A 83 4.39 -4.35 -16.51
CA GLU A 83 4.15 -3.87 -17.88
C GLU A 83 2.74 -3.29 -18.08
N ALA A 84 1.73 -3.83 -17.39
CA ALA A 84 0.37 -3.31 -17.49
C ALA A 84 0.24 -1.92 -16.84
N GLU A 85 1.00 -1.67 -15.77
CA GLU A 85 1.05 -0.38 -15.08
C GLU A 85 1.85 0.64 -15.88
N LEU A 86 2.99 0.23 -16.47
CA LEU A 86 3.72 1.06 -17.42
C LEU A 86 2.84 1.46 -18.62
N SER A 87 2.13 0.50 -19.19
CA SER A 87 1.21 0.74 -20.30
C SER A 87 0.07 1.67 -19.91
N ARG A 88 -0.39 1.62 -18.65
CA ARG A 88 -1.38 2.58 -18.12
C ARG A 88 -0.79 3.98 -18.10
N LEU A 89 0.36 4.17 -17.46
CA LEU A 89 1.02 5.48 -17.36
C LEU A 89 1.26 6.09 -18.75
N LYS A 90 1.79 5.33 -19.70
CA LYS A 90 2.01 5.80 -21.08
C LYS A 90 0.73 6.22 -21.82
N ARG A 91 -0.42 5.63 -21.49
CA ARG A 91 -1.72 6.04 -22.08
C ARG A 91 -2.31 7.27 -21.42
N GLU A 92 -1.99 7.51 -20.16
CA GLU A 92 -2.50 8.65 -19.39
C GLU A 92 -1.69 9.93 -19.62
N HIS A 93 -0.45 9.81 -20.11
CA HIS A 93 0.47 10.91 -20.35
C HIS A 93 0.88 11.02 -21.83
N PRO A 94 1.34 12.21 -22.28
CA PRO A 94 1.83 12.39 -23.65
C PRO A 94 3.06 11.53 -23.96
N GLU A 95 3.21 11.09 -25.22
CA GLU A 95 4.37 10.29 -25.67
C GLU A 95 5.72 10.98 -25.44
N SER A 96 5.76 12.31 -25.34
CA SER A 96 6.97 13.06 -25.01
C SER A 96 7.53 12.72 -23.63
N GLU A 97 6.72 12.16 -22.72
CA GLU A 97 7.07 11.84 -21.34
C GLU A 97 7.46 10.37 -21.15
N ASP A 98 7.41 9.54 -22.19
CA ASP A 98 7.72 8.10 -22.10
C ASP A 98 9.08 7.80 -21.45
N ARG A 99 10.05 8.71 -21.60
CA ARG A 99 11.40 8.59 -21.04
C ARG A 99 11.54 9.15 -19.61
N THR A 100 10.55 9.89 -19.13
CA THR A 100 10.59 10.59 -17.84
C THR A 100 9.58 10.04 -16.84
N LEU A 101 8.59 9.26 -17.29
CA LEU A 101 7.60 8.61 -16.42
C LEU A 101 8.25 7.71 -15.36
N ILE A 102 9.25 6.91 -15.75
CA ILE A 102 10.01 6.04 -14.85
C ILE A 102 11.49 6.36 -15.01
N ILE A 103 12.15 6.71 -13.91
CA ILE A 103 13.58 7.00 -13.82
C ILE A 103 14.12 6.16 -12.66
N ASP A 104 15.17 5.38 -12.88
CA ASP A 104 15.77 4.48 -11.87
C ASP A 104 14.72 3.60 -11.15
N ASP A 105 13.84 2.98 -11.94
CA ASP A 105 12.73 2.12 -11.48
C ASP A 105 11.67 2.81 -10.59
N ARG A 106 11.67 4.16 -10.58
CA ARG A 106 10.77 4.99 -9.77
C ARG A 106 9.92 5.91 -10.63
N LEU A 107 8.65 6.06 -10.26
CA LEU A 107 7.73 7.06 -10.82
C LEU A 107 8.34 8.46 -10.66
N LEU A 108 8.61 9.11 -11.79
CA LEU A 108 9.32 10.38 -11.92
C LEU A 108 10.65 10.46 -11.16
N GLY A 109 11.30 9.31 -10.91
CA GLY A 109 12.53 9.21 -10.12
C GLY A 109 12.33 9.30 -8.60
N VAL A 110 11.08 9.35 -8.13
CA VAL A 110 10.76 9.57 -6.71
C VAL A 110 10.28 8.30 -6.03
N LEU A 111 9.18 7.73 -6.53
CA LEU A 111 8.39 6.75 -5.80
C LEU A 111 8.42 5.38 -6.48
N ILE A 112 8.68 4.30 -5.73
CA ILE A 112 8.64 2.93 -6.28
C ILE A 112 7.21 2.54 -6.69
N PRO A 113 6.19 2.66 -5.80
CA PRO A 113 4.83 2.34 -6.20
C PRO A 113 4.26 3.39 -7.15
N CYS A 114 3.61 2.93 -8.22
CA CYS A 114 2.88 3.76 -9.17
C CYS A 114 1.45 4.09 -8.71
N ARG A 115 1.02 3.56 -7.56
CA ARG A 115 -0.29 3.81 -6.94
C ARG A 115 -0.14 3.88 -5.43
N ALA A 116 -0.68 4.94 -4.82
CA ALA A 116 -0.67 5.15 -3.39
C ALA A 116 -1.70 6.20 -2.97
N PHE A 117 -2.07 6.16 -1.69
CA PHE A 117 -2.76 7.24 -1.00
C PHE A 117 -1.79 8.36 -0.65
N GLY A 118 -2.29 9.58 -0.53
CA GLY A 118 -1.47 10.73 -0.16
C GLY A 118 -0.49 11.09 -1.27
N ASP A 119 0.78 11.35 -0.96
CA ASP A 119 1.82 11.76 -1.92
C ASP A 119 1.31 12.84 -2.88
N VAL A 120 0.60 13.84 -2.34
CA VAL A 120 -0.13 14.83 -3.15
C VAL A 120 0.75 15.61 -4.11
N GLN A 121 2.06 15.66 -3.87
CA GLN A 121 3.07 16.22 -4.77
C GLN A 121 3.09 15.55 -6.16
N LEU A 122 2.64 14.30 -6.28
CA LEU A 122 2.51 13.57 -7.54
C LEU A 122 1.10 13.63 -8.15
N LYS A 123 0.16 14.34 -7.49
CA LYS A 123 -1.25 14.44 -7.86
C LYS A 123 -1.70 15.86 -8.19
N TRP A 124 -1.20 16.85 -7.45
CA TRP A 124 -1.64 18.24 -7.54
C TRP A 124 -0.96 19.02 -8.65
N SER A 125 -1.67 20.02 -9.20
CA SER A 125 -1.06 21.02 -10.06
C SER A 125 -0.02 21.86 -9.31
N LYS A 126 0.94 22.44 -10.05
CA LYS A 126 1.99 23.30 -9.48
C LYS A 126 1.39 24.51 -8.77
N GLU A 127 0.29 25.05 -9.30
CA GLU A 127 -0.44 26.17 -8.74
C GLU A 127 -1.06 25.80 -7.39
N LEU A 128 -1.67 24.62 -7.29
CA LEU A 128 -2.28 24.14 -6.05
C LEU A 128 -1.21 23.85 -4.97
N GLN A 129 -0.12 23.17 -5.35
CA GLN A 129 1.00 22.92 -4.44
C GLN A 129 1.54 24.22 -3.86
N ARG A 130 1.81 25.22 -4.72
CA ARG A 130 2.26 26.55 -4.29
C ARG A 130 1.25 27.23 -3.37
N SER A 131 -0.03 27.26 -3.77
CA SER A 131 -1.10 27.91 -3.00
C SER A 131 -1.30 27.31 -1.61
N VAL A 132 -1.03 26.01 -1.43
CA VAL A 132 -1.10 25.36 -0.12
C VAL A 132 0.14 25.69 0.69
N LEU A 133 1.35 25.52 0.13
CA LEU A 133 2.61 25.71 0.87
C LEU A 133 2.82 27.17 1.32
N GLU A 134 2.35 28.16 0.57
CA GLU A 134 2.45 29.58 0.92
C GLU A 134 1.55 30.00 2.11
N ARG A 135 0.70 29.11 2.65
CA ARG A 135 -0.23 29.42 3.77
C ARG A 135 0.44 29.41 5.16
N GLY A 136 1.76 29.61 5.21
CA GLY A 136 2.52 29.66 6.47
C GLY A 136 2.54 28.33 7.21
N PHE A 137 2.81 27.24 6.50
CA PHE A 137 3.16 25.96 7.13
C PHE A 137 4.65 25.93 7.46
N ASP A 138 5.02 25.25 8.54
CA ASP A 138 6.42 25.03 8.90
C ASP A 138 7.01 23.90 8.04
N THR A 139 7.28 24.18 6.77
CA THR A 139 7.75 23.16 5.82
C THR A 139 9.10 22.56 6.21
N GLU A 140 9.96 23.33 6.90
CA GLU A 140 11.25 22.87 7.40
C GLU A 140 11.08 21.87 8.55
N ALA A 141 10.25 22.17 9.55
CA ALA A 141 9.98 21.23 10.65
C ALA A 141 9.29 19.95 10.19
N LEU A 142 8.61 19.99 9.04
CA LEU A 142 7.87 18.86 8.48
C LEU A 142 8.69 18.06 7.46
N ASN A 143 9.95 18.45 7.19
CA ASN A 143 10.81 17.82 6.17
C ASN A 143 10.15 17.78 4.77
N ILE A 144 9.27 18.74 4.48
CA ILE A 144 8.59 18.86 3.19
C ILE A 144 9.46 19.75 2.32
N TYR A 145 10.45 19.15 1.66
CA TYR A 145 11.23 19.83 0.64
C TYR A 145 10.35 20.02 -0.59
N GLN A 146 10.31 21.26 -1.13
CA GLN A 146 9.65 21.55 -2.39
C GLN A 146 10.31 20.75 -3.52
N PHE A 147 9.81 19.54 -3.76
CA PHE A 147 10.24 18.71 -4.86
C PHE A 147 9.18 18.76 -5.95
N THR A 148 9.38 19.62 -6.95
CA THR A 148 8.68 19.48 -8.22
C THR A 148 9.53 18.58 -9.10
N PRO A 149 9.08 17.37 -9.45
CA PRO A 149 9.85 16.51 -10.32
C PRO A 149 10.20 17.21 -11.65
N PRO A 150 11.39 16.99 -12.20
CA PRO A 150 11.68 17.37 -13.58
C PRO A 150 10.60 16.78 -14.50
N HIS A 151 10.16 17.55 -15.51
CA HIS A 151 9.16 17.10 -16.51
C HIS A 151 7.73 16.83 -16.00
N TYR A 152 7.31 17.49 -14.90
CA TYR A 152 5.95 17.39 -14.36
C TYR A 152 4.89 18.18 -15.18
N TYR A 153 4.25 17.52 -16.17
CA TYR A 153 3.24 18.07 -17.09
C TYR A 153 2.21 17.02 -17.57
N PRO A 154 0.93 17.37 -17.76
CA PRO A 154 0.01 17.70 -16.68
C PRO A 154 -0.25 16.50 -15.71
N PRO A 155 -0.27 16.73 -14.38
CA PRO A 155 -0.68 15.73 -13.38
C PRO A 155 -2.17 15.33 -13.50
N PRO A 156 -2.62 14.24 -12.84
CA PRO A 156 -1.92 13.43 -11.84
C PRO A 156 -1.10 12.27 -12.42
N TYR A 157 0.07 12.00 -11.84
CA TYR A 157 0.91 10.82 -12.16
C TYR A 157 0.65 9.63 -11.24
N LEU A 158 0.20 9.91 -10.01
CA LEU A 158 -0.10 8.93 -8.99
C LEU A 158 -1.61 8.82 -8.78
N THR A 159 -2.10 7.60 -8.52
CA THR A 159 -3.52 7.37 -8.25
C THR A 159 -3.72 6.42 -7.08
N ALA A 160 -4.73 6.68 -6.25
CA ALA A 160 -5.21 5.74 -5.23
C ALA A 160 -6.26 4.74 -5.78
N LYS A 161 -6.54 4.76 -7.09
CA LYS A 161 -7.50 3.84 -7.71
C LYS A 161 -6.99 2.39 -7.59
N PRO A 162 -7.73 1.49 -6.93
CA PRO A 162 -7.27 0.13 -6.74
C PRO A 162 -7.51 -0.69 -8.01
N GLU A 163 -6.64 -1.65 -8.25
CA GLU A 163 -7.01 -2.83 -9.02
C GLU A 163 -7.81 -3.78 -8.11
N VAL A 164 -8.95 -4.27 -8.60
CA VAL A 164 -9.83 -5.17 -7.85
C VAL A 164 -9.89 -6.54 -8.52
N THR A 165 -9.51 -7.57 -7.77
CA THR A 165 -9.63 -8.97 -8.17
C THR A 165 -10.78 -9.62 -7.40
N TYR A 166 -11.60 -10.39 -8.12
CA TYR A 166 -12.63 -11.23 -7.52
C TYR A 166 -12.20 -12.70 -7.55
N HIS A 167 -12.43 -13.40 -6.45
CA HIS A 167 -12.23 -14.84 -6.33
C HIS A 167 -13.42 -15.47 -5.59
N LYS A 168 -13.91 -16.60 -6.09
CA LYS A 168 -14.95 -17.39 -5.41
C LYS A 168 -14.26 -18.49 -4.60
N LEU A 169 -14.33 -18.38 -3.27
CA LEU A 169 -13.69 -19.30 -2.36
C LEU A 169 -14.26 -20.72 -2.50
N GLY A 170 -13.35 -21.69 -2.62
CA GLY A 170 -13.65 -23.11 -2.65
C GLY A 170 -13.02 -23.87 -1.47
N PRO A 171 -13.34 -25.16 -1.29
CA PRO A 171 -12.79 -25.97 -0.20
C PRO A 171 -11.26 -26.14 -0.26
N GLN A 172 -10.65 -25.99 -1.44
CA GLN A 172 -9.20 -26.06 -1.63
C GLN A 172 -8.47 -24.83 -1.06
N ASP A 173 -9.16 -23.69 -0.96
CA ASP A 173 -8.58 -22.43 -0.50
C ASP A 173 -8.47 -22.46 1.03
N LYS A 174 -7.24 -22.53 1.56
CA LYS A 174 -7.03 -22.76 3.00
C LYS A 174 -6.74 -21.49 3.79
N PHE A 175 -6.04 -20.54 3.19
CA PHE A 175 -5.70 -19.28 3.84
C PHE A 175 -5.39 -18.18 2.82
N LEU A 176 -5.54 -16.93 3.24
CA LEU A 176 -5.13 -15.74 2.51
C LEU A 176 -4.00 -15.05 3.29
N VAL A 177 -2.94 -14.65 2.59
CA VAL A 177 -1.84 -13.86 3.15
C VAL A 177 -1.84 -12.48 2.52
N LEU A 178 -1.88 -11.44 3.33
CA LEU A 178 -1.63 -10.06 2.92
C LEU A 178 -0.23 -9.67 3.41
N VAL A 179 0.63 -9.20 2.51
CA VAL A 179 2.02 -8.84 2.83
C VAL A 179 2.36 -7.50 2.21
N SER A 180 3.15 -6.71 2.93
CA SER A 180 3.80 -5.52 2.37
C SER A 180 5.10 -5.90 1.64
N ASP A 181 5.60 -4.96 0.84
CA ASP A 181 6.90 -4.95 0.17
C ASP A 181 8.06 -5.42 1.06
N GLY A 182 8.12 -4.99 2.33
CA GLY A 182 9.20 -5.37 3.25
C GLY A 182 9.37 -6.89 3.45
N LEU A 183 8.32 -7.69 3.24
CA LEU A 183 8.41 -9.15 3.19
C LEU A 183 8.44 -9.67 1.74
N GLY A 184 7.67 -9.04 0.84
CA GLY A 184 7.55 -9.43 -0.56
C GLY A 184 8.83 -9.27 -1.38
N ASP A 185 9.73 -8.38 -0.97
CA ASP A 185 11.03 -8.18 -1.61
C ASP A 185 12.04 -9.26 -1.22
N MET A 186 11.86 -9.84 -0.03
CA MET A 186 12.76 -10.86 0.53
C MET A 186 12.32 -12.29 0.18
N LEU A 187 11.02 -12.50 -0.01
CA LEU A 187 10.43 -13.82 -0.22
C LEU A 187 9.47 -13.84 -1.41
N GLY A 188 9.67 -14.82 -2.29
CA GLY A 188 8.72 -15.10 -3.35
C GLY A 188 7.39 -15.64 -2.80
N ASN A 189 6.32 -15.55 -3.60
CA ASN A 189 4.98 -15.98 -3.19
C ASN A 189 4.94 -17.46 -2.74
N VAL A 190 5.73 -18.31 -3.41
CA VAL A 190 5.86 -19.74 -3.08
C VAL A 190 6.50 -19.92 -1.69
N ASP A 191 7.54 -19.14 -1.37
CA ASP A 191 8.24 -19.24 -0.09
C ASP A 191 7.35 -18.77 1.06
N VAL A 192 6.57 -17.70 0.85
CA VAL A 192 5.56 -17.23 1.82
C VAL A 192 4.56 -18.34 2.12
N VAL A 193 3.98 -18.99 1.10
CA VAL A 193 3.03 -20.09 1.29
C VAL A 193 3.71 -21.27 2.00
N ARG A 194 4.93 -21.64 1.61
CA ARG A 194 5.70 -22.72 2.27
C ARG A 194 5.92 -22.46 3.76
N LEU A 195 6.24 -21.23 4.14
CA LEU A 195 6.42 -20.85 5.55
C LEU A 195 5.11 -20.96 6.33
N VAL A 196 4.01 -20.49 5.78
CA VAL A 196 2.69 -20.60 6.43
C VAL A 196 2.28 -22.07 6.56
N VAL A 197 2.44 -22.89 5.52
CA VAL A 197 2.16 -24.32 5.56
C VAL A 197 3.03 -25.05 6.58
N GLY A 198 4.32 -24.73 6.63
CA GLY A 198 5.25 -25.26 7.63
C GLY A 198 4.87 -24.89 9.05
N HIS A 199 4.31 -23.68 9.24
CA HIS A 199 3.77 -23.25 10.53
C HIS A 199 2.48 -23.99 10.89
N LEU A 200 1.50 -24.05 10.00
CA LEU A 200 0.22 -24.73 10.22
C LEU A 200 0.41 -26.23 10.53
N SER A 201 1.35 -26.89 9.85
CA SER A 201 1.71 -28.29 10.12
C SER A 201 2.29 -28.49 11.52
N LYS A 202 3.03 -27.51 12.07
CA LYS A 202 3.56 -27.54 13.44
C LYS A 202 2.50 -27.17 14.49
N VAL A 203 1.57 -26.29 14.13
CA VAL A 203 0.48 -25.80 14.99
C VAL A 203 -0.69 -26.78 15.08
N GLY A 204 -0.63 -27.93 14.40
CA GLY A 204 -1.52 -29.08 14.64
C GLY A 204 -1.63 -29.55 16.11
N CYS A 205 -0.87 -28.99 17.05
CA CYS A 205 -0.97 -29.20 18.50
C CYS A 205 -1.77 -28.12 19.27
N HIS A 206 -2.08 -26.95 18.68
CA HIS A 206 -2.88 -25.90 19.34
C HIS A 206 -3.83 -25.26 18.34
N LYS A 207 -5.10 -25.69 18.36
CA LYS A 207 -6.22 -24.89 17.82
C LYS A 207 -6.12 -23.49 18.42
N LEU A 208 -5.86 -22.48 17.59
CA LEU A 208 -6.11 -21.10 17.98
C LEU A 208 -7.63 -20.94 18.08
N ASP A 209 -8.10 -20.87 19.32
CA ASP A 209 -9.49 -20.58 19.65
C ASP A 209 -9.75 -19.12 19.26
N LEU A 210 -10.14 -18.91 18.00
CA LEU A 210 -10.55 -17.60 17.47
C LEU A 210 -12.01 -17.35 17.84
N ASP A 211 -12.34 -17.44 19.12
CA ASP A 211 -13.59 -16.89 19.62
C ASP A 211 -13.48 -15.35 19.59
N GLN A 212 -14.41 -14.77 18.85
CA GLN A 212 -14.42 -13.40 18.35
C GLN A 212 -14.26 -12.37 19.48
N ARG A 213 -13.08 -11.74 19.56
CA ARG A 213 -12.95 -10.43 20.19
C ARG A 213 -12.80 -9.37 19.09
N PRO A 214 -13.59 -8.28 19.11
CA PRO A 214 -13.43 -7.22 18.13
C PRO A 214 -12.01 -6.68 18.23
N ALA A 215 -11.23 -6.86 17.16
CA ALA A 215 -9.88 -6.33 17.08
C ALA A 215 -9.99 -4.81 16.94
N ASN A 216 -9.82 -4.08 18.05
CA ASN A 216 -9.66 -2.64 18.02
C ASN A 216 -8.19 -2.28 17.75
N LEU A 217 -7.96 -1.08 17.21
CA LEU A 217 -6.62 -0.57 16.86
C LEU A 217 -5.63 -0.66 18.05
N GLY A 218 -6.12 -0.46 19.28
CA GLY A 218 -5.32 -0.62 20.50
C GLY A 218 -4.82 -2.05 20.71
N LEU A 219 -5.65 -3.07 20.47
CA LEU A 219 -5.23 -4.48 20.54
C LEU A 219 -4.17 -4.79 19.48
N MET A 220 -4.38 -4.31 18.25
CA MET A 220 -3.44 -4.52 17.15
C MET A 220 -2.07 -3.89 17.40
N GLN A 221 -2.03 -2.70 18.03
CA GLN A 221 -0.78 -2.03 18.39
C GLN A 221 -0.08 -2.68 19.58
N SER A 222 -0.82 -3.33 20.48
CA SER A 222 -0.26 -4.03 21.65
C SER A 222 0.46 -5.35 21.30
N LEU A 223 0.03 -6.04 20.24
CA LEU A 223 0.58 -7.34 19.82
C LEU A 223 2.06 -7.27 19.37
N PRO A 224 2.49 -6.30 18.54
CA PRO A 224 3.90 -6.09 18.22
C PRO A 224 4.76 -5.78 19.46
N LEU A 225 4.22 -4.99 20.40
CA LEU A 225 4.93 -4.64 21.64
C LEU A 225 5.14 -5.86 22.53
N GLN A 226 4.12 -6.72 22.66
CA GLN A 226 4.23 -7.99 23.37
C GLN A 226 5.24 -8.94 22.73
N ARG A 227 5.28 -9.02 21.38
CA ARG A 227 6.27 -9.84 20.66
C ARG A 227 7.70 -9.31 20.80
N LYS A 228 7.85 -7.98 20.90
CA LYS A 228 9.13 -7.31 21.16
C LYS A 228 9.61 -7.60 22.59
N ALA A 229 8.69 -7.66 23.56
CA ALA A 229 8.98 -8.05 24.94
C ALA A 229 9.32 -9.55 25.09
N SER A 230 8.76 -10.41 24.24
CA SER A 230 9.03 -11.87 24.25
C SER A 230 10.32 -12.27 23.52
N GLY A 231 11.18 -11.32 23.12
CA GLY A 231 12.55 -11.60 22.67
C GLY A 231 12.71 -12.24 21.28
N LEU A 232 11.65 -12.33 20.47
CA LEU A 232 11.74 -12.79 19.07
C LEU A 232 12.31 -11.65 18.19
N ARG A 233 13.63 -11.46 18.23
CA ARG A 233 14.34 -10.54 17.31
C ARG A 233 14.48 -11.21 15.94
N ALA A 234 13.62 -10.84 14.99
CA ALA A 234 14.03 -10.76 13.60
C ALA A 234 14.49 -9.32 13.35
N ALA A 235 15.74 -9.15 12.95
CA ALA A 235 16.27 -7.84 12.57
C ALA A 235 15.53 -7.37 11.30
N ALA A 236 14.56 -6.47 11.46
CA ALA A 236 13.98 -5.76 10.33
C ALA A 236 14.97 -4.66 9.93
N GLN A 237 15.75 -4.90 8.86
CA GLN A 237 16.60 -3.88 8.23
C GLN A 237 15.80 -2.90 7.36
N ASN A 238 14.48 -3.02 7.32
CA ASN A 238 13.62 -2.22 6.44
C ASN A 238 12.77 -1.22 7.25
N ALA A 239 13.28 -0.75 8.40
CA ALA A 239 12.77 0.49 8.95
C ALA A 239 13.16 1.59 7.97
N ALA A 240 12.18 2.18 7.28
CA ALA A 240 12.33 3.48 6.65
C ALA A 240 12.91 4.43 7.70
N THR A 241 14.22 4.61 7.64
CA THR A 241 14.94 5.56 8.47
C THR A 241 14.81 6.86 7.71
N ILE A 242 13.82 7.65 8.12
CA ILE A 242 13.79 9.10 7.85
C ILE A 242 14.67 9.75 8.92
#